data_AF-A0A1V6CNF5-F1
#
_entry.id   AF-A0A1V6CNF5-F1
#
_cell.length_a   1.000
_cell.length_b   1.000
_cell.length_c   1.000
_cell.angle_alpha   90.00
_cell.angle_beta   90.00
_cell.angle_gamma   90.00
#
_symmetry.space_group_name_H-M   'P 1'
#
loop_
_entity.id
_entity.type
_entity.pdbx_description
1 polymer ?
#
loop_
_entity_poly.entity_id
_entity_poly.type
_entity_poly.pdbx_seq_one_letter_code
_entity_poly.pdbx_strand_id
1 'polypeptide(L)'
;MPTALSATATVLHKSVEVRDTTASTKYPVANPHQGKYRAEVSRYLSNSTYTGNSEKAWYLLADPADLPVIEVAFLNGQESPTIETAEADFNVLGVVMRGYHDVGVALQDPKGGCKNKGEA
;
A
#
# COMPACT_ATOMS: atom_id res chain seq x y z
N MET A 1 -2.84 3.74 0.90
CA MET A 1 -3.85 4.23 1.87
C MET A 1 -4.94 3.17 2.09
N PRO A 2 -5.67 3.19 3.20
CA PRO A 2 -6.88 2.38 3.41
C PRO A 2 -8.01 2.78 2.46
N THR A 3 -8.98 1.89 2.27
CA THR A 3 -10.12 2.12 1.35
C THR A 3 -10.98 3.32 1.75
N ALA A 4 -11.16 3.56 3.05
CA ALA A 4 -11.92 4.69 3.58
C ALA A 4 -11.42 6.07 3.12
N LEU A 5 -10.13 6.19 2.78
CA LEU A 5 -9.51 7.45 2.37
C LEU A 5 -9.47 7.65 0.85
N SER A 6 -9.90 6.66 0.06
CA SER A 6 -9.76 6.67 -1.41
C SER A 6 -10.42 7.88 -2.08
N ALA A 7 -11.65 8.21 -1.66
CA ALA A 7 -12.39 9.33 -2.20
C ALA A 7 -11.67 10.66 -1.93
N THR A 8 -11.29 10.91 -0.67
CA THR A 8 -10.57 12.12 -0.26
C THR A 8 -9.22 12.24 -0.97
N ALA A 9 -8.45 11.15 -1.06
CA ALA A 9 -7.18 11.15 -1.77
C ALA A 9 -7.33 11.50 -3.26
N THR A 10 -8.37 10.96 -3.91
CA THR A 10 -8.67 11.26 -5.33
C THR A 10 -9.02 12.73 -5.52
N VAL A 11 -9.81 13.31 -4.61
CA VAL A 11 -10.15 14.73 -4.66
C VAL A 11 -8.89 15.57 -4.49
N LEU A 12 -8.09 15.35 -3.45
CA LEU A 12 -6.86 16.11 -3.20
C LEU A 12 -5.84 16.01 -4.33
N HIS A 13 -5.75 14.84 -4.99
CA HIS A 13 -4.84 14.63 -6.11
C HIS A 13 -5.22 15.46 -7.34
N LYS A 14 -6.53 15.54 -7.63
CA LYS A 14 -7.07 16.21 -8.82
C LYS A 14 -7.32 17.71 -8.61
N SER A 15 -7.56 18.13 -7.37
CA SER A 15 -7.90 19.51 -7.04
C SER A 15 -6.81 20.49 -7.49
N VAL A 16 -7.20 21.47 -8.29
CA VAL A 16 -6.37 22.63 -8.68
C VAL A 16 -6.21 23.65 -7.54
N GLU A 17 -7.12 23.62 -6.56
CA GLU A 17 -7.18 24.59 -5.48
C GLU A 17 -7.43 23.90 -4.13
N VAL A 18 -6.91 24.49 -3.05
CA VAL A 18 -7.24 24.16 -1.67
C VAL A 18 -7.76 25.45 -1.01
N ARG A 19 -9.05 25.45 -0.65
CA ARG A 19 -9.72 26.63 -0.08
C ARG A 19 -9.98 26.40 1.40
N ASP A 20 -9.53 27.35 2.21
CA ASP A 20 -9.92 27.48 3.62
C ASP A 20 -10.96 28.61 3.71
N THR A 21 -12.17 28.28 4.17
CA THR A 21 -13.28 29.23 4.31
C THR A 21 -13.23 30.03 5.61
N THR A 22 -12.21 29.81 6.44
CA THR A 22 -11.96 30.56 7.67
C THR A 22 -11.28 31.89 7.34
N ALA A 23 -11.59 32.94 8.10
CA ALA A 23 -11.19 34.34 7.84
C ALA A 23 -9.66 34.65 7.89
N SER A 24 -8.79 33.63 7.86
CA SER A 24 -7.34 33.74 8.11
C SER A 24 -6.46 33.52 6.86
N THR A 25 -7.02 33.51 5.65
CA THR A 25 -6.24 33.16 4.45
C THR A 25 -5.34 34.32 3.98
N LYS A 26 -4.02 34.20 4.17
CA LYS A 26 -2.98 35.10 3.63
C LYS A 26 -2.16 34.47 2.47
N TYR A 27 -2.63 33.37 1.90
CA TYR A 27 -1.85 32.56 0.95
C TYR A 27 -2.63 32.27 -0.34
N PRO A 28 -1.95 32.00 -1.47
CA PRO A 28 -2.58 31.60 -2.72
C PRO A 28 -3.34 30.28 -2.56
N VAL A 29 -4.53 30.20 -3.18
CA VAL A 29 -5.43 29.03 -3.13
C VAL A 29 -5.01 27.88 -4.03
N ALA A 30 -4.03 28.08 -4.92
CA ALA A 30 -3.56 27.05 -5.83
C ALA A 30 -2.95 25.87 -5.07
N ASN A 31 -3.24 24.64 -5.50
CA ASN A 31 -2.71 23.42 -4.89
C ASN A 31 -1.30 23.11 -5.43
N PRO A 32 -0.23 23.29 -4.66
CA PRO A 32 1.13 23.00 -5.12
C PRO A 32 1.43 21.50 -5.23
N HIS A 33 0.52 20.63 -4.78
CA HIS A 33 0.67 19.17 -4.77
C HIS A 33 -0.19 18.47 -5.82
N GLN A 34 -0.94 19.21 -6.64
CA GLN A 34 -1.75 18.63 -7.70
C GLN A 34 -0.87 17.75 -8.61
N GLY A 35 -1.32 16.51 -8.87
CA GLY A 35 -0.62 15.58 -9.77
C GLY A 35 0.73 15.04 -9.26
N LYS A 36 1.26 15.48 -8.10
CA LYS A 36 2.61 15.11 -7.64
C LYS A 36 2.74 13.70 -7.04
N TYR A 37 1.62 13.03 -6.75
CA TYR A 37 1.60 11.72 -6.11
C TYR A 37 0.57 10.82 -6.75
N ARG A 38 0.78 9.50 -6.71
CA ARG A 38 -0.22 8.52 -7.12
C ARG A 38 -0.96 8.00 -5.90
N ALA A 39 -2.29 8.05 -5.92
CA ALA A 39 -3.10 7.51 -4.84
C ALA A 39 -3.24 5.99 -4.99
N GLU A 40 -2.60 5.24 -4.10
CA GLU A 40 -2.71 3.78 -4.04
C GLU A 40 -3.60 3.33 -2.88
N VAL A 41 -4.46 2.35 -3.13
CA VAL A 41 -5.40 1.84 -2.13
C VAL A 41 -5.09 0.39 -1.82
N SER A 42 -4.91 0.09 -0.53
CA SER A 42 -4.71 -1.28 -0.03
C SER A 42 -5.78 -1.60 1.00
N ARG A 43 -6.59 -2.61 0.70
CA ARG A 43 -7.61 -3.16 1.62
C ARG A 43 -7.00 -3.77 2.89
N TYR A 44 -5.73 -4.16 2.82
CA TYR A 44 -5.03 -4.80 3.92
C TYR A 44 -4.72 -3.82 5.06
N LEU A 45 -4.59 -2.52 4.76
CA LEU A 45 -4.31 -1.51 5.78
C LEU A 45 -5.48 -1.31 6.77
N SER A 46 -6.71 -1.59 6.36
CA SER A 46 -7.90 -1.55 7.22
C SER A 46 -8.26 -2.90 7.84
N ASN A 47 -7.57 -3.99 7.50
CA ASN A 47 -7.94 -5.32 7.96
C ASN A 47 -7.64 -5.50 9.46
N SER A 48 -8.68 -5.64 10.28
CA SER A 48 -8.56 -5.77 11.74
C SER A 48 -7.84 -7.03 12.22
N THR A 49 -7.66 -8.03 11.35
CA THR A 49 -6.86 -9.22 11.70
C THR A 49 -5.35 -8.95 11.68
N TYR A 50 -4.90 -7.83 11.10
CA TYR A 50 -3.49 -7.48 11.04
C TYR A 50 -3.12 -6.49 12.14
N THR A 51 -2.04 -6.79 12.86
CA THR A 51 -1.49 -5.88 13.87
C THR A 51 -1.06 -4.56 13.23
N GLY A 52 -1.46 -3.44 13.83
CA GLY A 52 -1.12 -2.11 13.33
C GLY A 52 -2.00 -1.61 12.18
N ASN A 53 -3.13 -2.28 11.91
CA ASN A 53 -4.15 -1.80 10.98
C ASN A 53 -4.70 -0.44 11.41
N SER A 54 -5.13 0.35 10.44
CA SER A 54 -5.81 1.62 10.67
C SER A 54 -6.61 2.00 9.43
N GLU A 55 -7.85 2.43 9.63
CA GLU A 55 -8.67 2.99 8.56
C GLU A 55 -8.32 4.45 8.23
N LYS A 56 -7.51 5.09 9.09
CA LYS A 56 -7.17 6.52 9.01
C LYS A 56 -5.70 6.78 8.67
N ALA A 57 -4.81 5.85 9.01
CA ALA A 57 -3.39 6.05 8.76
C ALA A 57 -3.07 5.93 7.27
N TRP A 58 -2.19 6.80 6.79
CA TRP A 58 -1.80 6.85 5.38
C TRP A 58 -0.28 7.01 5.24
N TYR A 59 0.24 6.64 4.07
CA TYR A 59 1.67 6.57 3.81
C TYR A 59 1.99 7.32 2.52
N LEU A 60 3.00 8.19 2.56
CA LEU A 60 3.60 8.79 1.37
C LEU A 60 4.99 8.19 1.21
N LEU A 61 5.23 7.59 0.06
CA LEU A 61 6.49 6.95 -0.31
C LEU A 61 7.10 7.71 -1.48
N ALA A 62 8.44 7.81 -1.48
CA ALA A 62 9.21 8.27 -2.62
C ALA A 62 9.10 7.28 -3.79
N ASP A 63 9.47 7.73 -4.98
CA ASP A 63 9.67 6.82 -6.09
C ASP A 63 10.76 5.81 -5.72
N PRO A 64 10.52 4.49 -5.83
CA PRO A 64 11.52 3.47 -5.52
C PRO A 64 12.79 3.58 -6.39
N ALA A 65 12.73 4.22 -7.56
CA ALA A 65 13.91 4.51 -8.38
C ALA A 65 14.85 5.56 -7.75
N ASP A 66 14.29 6.47 -6.94
CA ASP A 66 15.05 7.50 -6.23
C ASP A 66 15.46 7.04 -4.83
N LEU A 67 14.51 6.51 -4.05
CA LEU A 67 14.76 6.06 -2.68
C LEU A 67 13.81 4.92 -2.27
N PRO A 68 14.24 3.65 -2.38
CA PRO A 68 13.39 2.51 -2.06
C PRO A 68 13.17 2.40 -0.54
N VAL A 69 11.90 2.24 -0.15
CA VAL A 69 11.48 2.07 1.26
C VAL A 69 11.23 0.60 1.59
N ILE A 70 10.73 -0.15 0.61
CA ILE A 70 10.34 -1.56 0.75
C ILE A 70 11.01 -2.31 -0.39
N GLU A 71 11.73 -3.37 -0.05
CA GLU A 71 12.28 -4.32 -1.01
C GLU A 71 11.49 -5.61 -0.98
N VAL A 72 11.23 -6.16 -2.17
CA VAL A 72 10.64 -7.47 -2.36
C VAL A 72 11.59 -8.29 -3.22
N ALA A 73 11.98 -9.47 -2.74
CA ALA A 73 12.86 -10.37 -3.46
C ALA A 73 12.15 -11.71 -3.70
N PHE A 74 12.23 -12.19 -4.95
CA PHE A 74 11.70 -13.47 -5.37
C PHE A 74 12.85 -14.46 -5.57
N LEU A 75 12.83 -15.58 -4.86
CA LEU A 75 13.88 -16.58 -4.99
C LEU A 75 13.88 -17.13 -6.42
N ASN A 76 15.05 -17.18 -7.03
CA ASN A 76 15.23 -17.62 -8.43
C ASN A 76 14.40 -16.83 -9.47
N GLY A 77 13.95 -15.62 -9.15
CA GLY A 77 13.10 -14.80 -10.03
C GLY A 77 11.69 -15.34 -10.20
N GLN A 78 11.25 -16.25 -9.33
CA GLN A 78 9.92 -16.83 -9.40
C GLN A 78 8.88 -15.94 -8.72
N GLU A 79 8.23 -15.06 -9.47
CA GLU A 79 7.27 -14.07 -8.94
C GLU A 79 5.87 -14.65 -8.63
N SER A 80 5.54 -15.80 -9.22
CA SER A 80 4.26 -16.48 -9.01
C SER A 80 4.43 -17.68 -8.07
N PRO A 81 3.45 -17.96 -7.18
CA PRO A 81 3.48 -19.15 -6.34
C PRO A 81 3.56 -20.45 -7.15
N THR A 82 4.34 -21.43 -6.68
CA THR A 82 4.31 -22.79 -7.23
C THR A 82 3.14 -23.55 -6.64
N ILE A 83 2.42 -24.27 -7.49
CA ILE A 83 1.40 -25.24 -7.08
C ILE A 83 1.89 -26.63 -7.49
N GLU A 84 1.87 -27.56 -6.56
CA GLU A 84 2.18 -28.97 -6.80
C GLU A 84 0.98 -29.83 -6.44
N THR A 85 0.71 -30.81 -7.29
CA THR A 85 -0.37 -31.79 -7.10
C THR A 85 0.19 -33.20 -7.10
N ALA A 86 -0.31 -34.06 -6.23
CA ALA A 86 -0.02 -35.48 -6.24
C ALA A 86 -1.30 -36.29 -6.06
N GLU A 87 -1.30 -37.55 -6.49
CA GLU A 87 -2.38 -38.47 -6.16
C GLU A 87 -2.37 -38.74 -4.65
N ALA A 88 -3.56 -38.82 -4.06
CA ALA A 88 -3.69 -39.24 -2.67
C ALA A 88 -3.31 -40.73 -2.53
N ASP A 89 -2.97 -41.15 -1.31
CA ASP A 89 -2.65 -42.55 -1.02
C ASP A 89 -3.84 -43.46 -1.40
N PHE A 90 -3.58 -44.73 -1.72
CA PHE A 90 -4.57 -45.64 -2.34
C PHE A 90 -5.86 -45.81 -1.54
N ASN A 91 -5.80 -45.62 -0.22
CA ASN A 91 -6.94 -45.68 0.69
C ASN A 91 -7.79 -44.41 0.72
N VAL A 92 -7.38 -43.34 0.04
CA VAL A 92 -8.07 -42.04 -0.05
C VAL A 92 -8.28 -41.67 -1.52
N LEU A 93 -9.54 -41.57 -1.96
CA LEU A 93 -9.85 -41.04 -3.28
C LEU A 93 -9.64 -39.52 -3.28
N GLY A 94 -8.67 -39.04 -4.05
CA GLY A 94 -8.47 -37.60 -4.22
C GLY A 94 -7.12 -37.21 -4.81
N VAL A 95 -6.95 -35.89 -4.94
CA VAL A 95 -5.68 -35.24 -5.32
C VAL A 95 -5.28 -34.35 -4.16
N VAL A 96 -4.04 -34.46 -3.72
CA VAL A 96 -3.47 -33.54 -2.73
C VAL A 96 -2.80 -32.39 -3.46
N MET A 97 -3.02 -31.16 -2.98
CA MET A 97 -2.43 -29.95 -3.53
C MET A 97 -1.66 -29.22 -2.45
N ARG A 98 -0.45 -28.76 -2.76
CA ARG A 98 0.29 -27.81 -1.94
C ARG A 98 0.74 -26.64 -2.77
N GLY A 99 0.83 -25.47 -2.14
CA GLY A 99 1.38 -24.27 -2.75
C GLY A 99 2.48 -23.70 -1.88
N TYR A 100 3.54 -23.20 -2.50
CA TYR A 100 4.59 -22.44 -1.82
C TYR A 100 4.98 -21.23 -2.66
N HIS A 101 5.50 -20.20 -1.99
CA HIS A 101 6.02 -19.00 -2.62
C HIS A 101 7.20 -18.51 -1.81
N ASP A 102 8.39 -18.60 -2.40
CA ASP A 102 9.64 -18.19 -1.76
C ASP A 102 9.88 -16.70 -2.02
N VAL A 103 9.28 -15.87 -1.16
CA VAL A 103 9.34 -14.40 -1.22
C VAL A 103 9.91 -13.81 0.07
N GLY A 104 10.82 -12.86 -0.08
CA GLY A 104 11.38 -12.06 1.01
C GLY A 104 10.91 -10.61 0.93
N VAL A 105 10.65 -10.00 2.09
CA VAL A 105 10.32 -8.56 2.18
C VAL A 105 11.17 -7.93 3.28
N ALA A 106 11.79 -6.80 2.97
CA ALA A 106 12.60 -6.03 3.91
C ALA A 106 12.30 -4.52 3.83
N LEU A 107 12.48 -3.82 4.95
CA LEU A 107 12.48 -2.36 4.98
C LEU A 107 13.88 -1.85 4.64
N GLN A 108 13.94 -0.84 3.79
CA GLN A 108 15.18 -0.21 3.32
C GLN A 108 15.34 1.17 3.96
N ASP A 109 15.43 2.25 3.17
CA ASP A 109 15.67 3.58 3.72
C ASP A 109 14.37 4.19 4.30
N PRO A 110 14.29 4.42 5.63
CA PRO A 110 13.10 5.01 6.24
C PRO A 110 12.87 6.47 5.82
N LYS A 111 13.87 7.18 5.29
CA LYS A 111 13.73 8.58 4.83
C LYS A 111 12.84 8.70 3.59
N GLY A 112 12.70 7.62 2.82
CA GLY A 112 11.84 7.60 1.64
C GLY A 112 10.36 7.46 1.98
N GLY A 113 10.00 7.19 3.24
CA GLY A 113 8.62 6.94 3.64
C GLY A 113 8.18 7.79 4.83
N CYS A 114 6.99 8.36 4.73
CA CYS A 114 6.33 9.02 5.86
C CYS A 114 4.99 8.33 6.15
N LYS A 115 4.75 8.00 7.42
CA LYS A 115 3.44 7.57 7.92
C LYS A 115 2.77 8.72 8.65
N ASN A 116 1.55 9.04 8.25
CA ASN A 116 0.65 9.91 9.01
C ASN A 116 -0.41 9.04 9.70
N LYS A 117 -0.67 9.28 10.98
CA LYS A 117 -1.66 8.50 11.75
C LYS A 117 -3.11 8.82 11.36
N GLY A 118 -3.36 10.01 10.80
CA GLY A 118 -4.71 10.45 10.44
C GLY A 118 -5.58 10.80 11.65
N GLU A 119 -4.96 11.08 12.80
CA GLU A 119 -5.58 11.47 14.06
C GLU A 119 -4.69 12.46 14.82
N ALA A 120 -5.29 13.22 15.73
CA ALA A 120 -4.64 14.27 16.52
C ALA A 120 -3.76 13.72 17.64
#